data_AF-A0ABD2I1F2-F1
#
_entry.id   AF-A0ABD2I1F2-F1
#
_cell.length_a   1.000
_cell.length_b   1.000
_cell.length_c   1.000
_cell.angle_alpha   90.00
_cell.angle_beta   90.00
_cell.angle_gamma   90.00
#
_symmetry.space_group_name_H-M   'P 1'
#
loop_
_entity.id
_entity.type
_entity.pdbx_description
1 polymer ?
#
loop_
_entity_poly.entity_id
_entity_poly.type
_entity_poly.pdbx_seq_one_letter_code
_entity_poly.pdbx_strand_id
1 'polypeptide(L)'
;MLSEPTAEVQENVKNIRVEINDLRENIARLFIKFTKIELEQKQIEEAVNDQLLVTQEQKSAVNETEQLKTFTPENQWSVNKSDSELFIFKPKHLKAILRGKQIGRRRELIAESVLLPYFGVVFYETKIIRKQLNIEGSSSIGIGLFGKSLYMYGDNGFIVGHNVNGFWGYPSFEEGDTIGCGANLSSMEIIYTKNRQKLNTSNLFVTDTDLLPVVFLYFPGDIIEANFGPTFAYNYNASEPFHDD
;
A
#
# COMPACT_ATOMS: atom_id res chain seq x y z
N MET A 1 -53.63 -30.69 -75.20
CA MET A 1 -53.63 -29.23 -74.98
C MET A 1 -54.02 -28.99 -73.53
N LEU A 2 -53.14 -28.42 -72.72
CA LEU A 2 -53.47 -28.01 -71.35
C LEU A 2 -54.26 -26.69 -71.45
N SER A 3 -55.43 -26.62 -70.84
CA SER A 3 -56.28 -25.43 -70.80
C SER A 3 -55.65 -24.31 -69.99
N GLU A 4 -55.73 -23.07 -70.47
CA GLU A 4 -55.20 -21.91 -69.76
C GLU A 4 -55.94 -21.64 -68.44
N PRO A 5 -55.24 -21.17 -67.38
CA PRO A 5 -55.86 -20.89 -66.09
C PRO A 5 -56.83 -19.71 -66.14
N THR A 6 -57.95 -19.80 -65.41
CA THR A 6 -58.92 -18.71 -65.27
C THR A 6 -58.35 -17.49 -64.53
N ALA A 7 -58.85 -16.29 -64.83
CA ALA A 7 -58.35 -15.02 -64.27
C ALA A 7 -58.38 -14.97 -62.73
N GLU A 8 -59.39 -15.59 -62.11
CA GLU A 8 -59.53 -15.70 -60.65
C GLU A 8 -58.40 -16.53 -60.02
N VAL A 9 -57.97 -17.61 -60.69
CA VAL A 9 -56.83 -18.43 -60.26
C VAL A 9 -55.53 -17.63 -60.36
N GLN A 10 -55.38 -16.79 -61.40
CA GLN A 10 -54.19 -15.95 -61.56
C GLN A 10 -54.07 -14.87 -60.47
N GLU A 11 -55.18 -14.25 -60.07
CA GLU A 11 -55.19 -13.23 -59.01
C GLU A 11 -54.93 -13.84 -57.62
N ASN A 12 -55.52 -15.01 -57.32
CA ASN A 12 -55.24 -15.72 -56.07
C ASN A 12 -53.76 -16.15 -55.95
N VAL A 13 -53.16 -16.63 -57.05
CA VAL A 13 -51.72 -16.96 -57.09
C VAL A 13 -50.85 -15.73 -56.87
N LYS A 14 -51.26 -14.56 -57.36
CA LYS A 14 -50.57 -13.29 -57.17
C LYS A 14 -50.64 -12.84 -55.71
N ASN A 15 -51.80 -12.92 -55.06
CA ASN A 15 -51.97 -12.57 -53.65
C ASN A 15 -51.16 -13.49 -52.72
N ILE A 16 -51.18 -14.80 -52.98
CA ILE A 16 -50.37 -15.78 -52.23
C ILE A 16 -48.87 -15.47 -52.37
N ARG A 17 -48.41 -15.06 -53.57
CA ARG A 17 -47.01 -14.66 -53.77
C ARG A 17 -46.61 -13.44 -52.93
N VAL A 18 -47.50 -12.47 -52.78
CA VAL A 18 -47.26 -11.28 -51.95
C VAL A 18 -47.14 -11.67 -50.48
N GLU A 19 -48.08 -12.46 -49.94
CA GLU A 19 -48.02 -12.96 -48.56
C GLU A 19 -46.75 -13.79 -48.29
N ILE A 20 -46.34 -14.66 -49.22
CA ILE A 20 -45.11 -15.44 -49.10
C ILE A 20 -43.87 -14.52 -49.02
N ASN A 21 -43.84 -13.44 -49.79
CA ASN A 21 -42.73 -12.49 -49.75
C ASN A 21 -42.70 -11.70 -48.44
N ASP A 22 -43.85 -11.25 -47.94
CA ASP A 22 -43.97 -10.58 -46.64
C ASP A 22 -43.54 -11.50 -45.48
N LEU A 23 -43.95 -12.76 -45.53
CA LEU A 23 -43.53 -13.77 -44.54
C LEU A 23 -42.01 -13.99 -44.58
N ARG A 24 -41.41 -14.02 -45.77
CA ARG A 24 -39.95 -14.15 -45.93
C ARG A 24 -39.21 -12.94 -45.35
N GLU A 25 -39.68 -11.73 -45.58
CA GLU A 25 -39.09 -10.53 -44.97
C GLU A 25 -39.20 -10.53 -43.45
N ASN A 26 -40.35 -10.93 -42.91
CA ASN A 26 -40.55 -11.02 -41.47
C ASN A 26 -39.63 -12.06 -40.82
N ILE A 27 -39.45 -13.22 -41.46
CA ILE A 27 -38.48 -14.24 -41.01
C ILE A 27 -37.06 -13.68 -41.02
N ALA A 28 -36.65 -12.97 -42.08
CA ALA A 28 -35.32 -12.36 -42.14
C ALA A 28 -35.10 -11.32 -41.02
N ARG A 29 -36.11 -10.48 -40.74
CA ARG A 29 -36.05 -9.51 -39.64
C ARG A 29 -35.96 -10.18 -38.26
N LEU A 30 -36.68 -11.28 -38.07
CA LEU A 30 -36.62 -12.06 -36.82
C LEU A 30 -35.24 -12.70 -36.64
N PHE A 31 -34.65 -13.25 -37.69
CA PHE A 31 -33.28 -13.79 -37.64
C PHE A 31 -32.25 -12.73 -37.22
N ILE A 32 -32.32 -11.53 -37.78
CA ILE A 32 -31.41 -10.42 -37.40
C ILE A 32 -31.61 -10.02 -35.93
N LYS A 33 -32.86 -9.97 -35.45
CA LYS A 33 -33.12 -9.69 -34.03
C LYS A 33 -32.57 -10.79 -33.13
N PHE A 34 -32.72 -12.05 -33.53
CA PHE A 34 -32.24 -13.19 -32.76
C PHE A 34 -30.72 -13.18 -32.63
N THR A 35 -30.00 -12.99 -33.73
CA THR A 35 -28.52 -12.92 -33.70
C THR A 35 -28.01 -11.73 -32.90
N LYS A 36 -28.73 -10.60 -32.92
CA LYS A 36 -28.41 -9.44 -32.07
C LYS A 36 -28.56 -9.77 -30.59
N ILE A 37 -29.64 -10.45 -30.20
CA ILE A 37 -29.88 -10.87 -28.81
C ILE A 37 -28.79 -11.85 -28.34
N GLU A 38 -28.41 -12.82 -29.17
CA GLU A 38 -27.33 -13.77 -28.84
C GLU A 38 -25.99 -13.05 -28.60
N LEU A 39 -25.69 -12.03 -29.42
CA LEU A 39 -24.48 -11.23 -29.24
C LEU A 39 -24.52 -10.41 -27.95
N GLU A 40 -25.66 -9.78 -27.64
CA GLU A 40 -25.85 -9.00 -26.40
C GLU A 40 -25.76 -9.90 -25.16
N GLN A 41 -26.33 -11.11 -25.21
CA GLN A 41 -26.24 -12.09 -24.12
C GLN A 41 -24.79 -12.48 -23.84
N LYS A 42 -24.00 -12.74 -24.89
CA LYS A 42 -22.58 -13.09 -24.75
C LYS A 42 -21.77 -11.95 -24.10
N GLN A 43 -22.04 -10.70 -24.48
CA GLN A 43 -21.39 -9.54 -23.88
C GLN A 43 -21.76 -9.34 -22.40
N ILE A 44 -23.03 -9.58 -22.05
CA ILE A 44 -23.49 -9.51 -20.66
C ILE A 44 -22.82 -10.60 -19.82
N GLU A 45 -22.71 -11.82 -20.33
CA GLU A 45 -22.09 -12.94 -19.62
C GLU A 45 -20.60 -12.68 -19.34
N GLU A 46 -19.88 -12.11 -20.31
CA GLU A 46 -18.48 -11.70 -20.15
C GLU A 46 -18.34 -10.59 -19.10
N ALA A 47 -19.17 -9.54 -19.16
CA ALA A 47 -19.15 -8.45 -18.18
C ALA A 47 -19.50 -8.90 -16.75
N VAL A 48 -20.41 -9.86 -16.60
CA VAL A 48 -20.78 -10.43 -15.29
C VAL A 48 -19.61 -11.24 -14.71
N ASN A 49 -18.90 -12.01 -15.53
CA ASN A 49 -17.73 -12.77 -15.09
C ASN A 49 -16.59 -11.86 -14.65
N ASP A 50 -16.30 -10.81 -15.40
CA ASP A 50 -15.30 -9.80 -15.03
C ASP A 50 -15.65 -9.13 -13.70
N GLN A 51 -16.91 -8.77 -13.51
CA GLN A 51 -17.38 -8.16 -12.27
C GLN A 51 -17.32 -9.14 -11.08
N LEU A 52 -17.58 -10.42 -11.31
CA LEU A 52 -17.47 -11.45 -10.28
C LEU A 52 -16.02 -11.63 -9.83
N LEU A 53 -15.06 -11.63 -10.76
CA LEU A 53 -13.64 -11.75 -10.46
C LEU A 53 -13.15 -10.56 -9.61
N VAL A 54 -13.48 -9.33 -10.02
CA VAL A 54 -13.15 -8.12 -9.25
C VAL A 54 -13.77 -8.16 -7.83
N THR A 55 -15.01 -8.62 -7.71
CA THR A 55 -15.68 -8.73 -6.41
C THR A 55 -15.02 -9.78 -5.50
N GLN A 56 -14.54 -10.89 -6.07
CA GLN A 56 -13.81 -11.91 -5.31
C GLN A 56 -12.46 -11.38 -4.81
N GLU A 57 -11.70 -10.69 -5.65
CA GLU A 57 -10.42 -10.06 -5.26
C GLU A 57 -10.61 -9.03 -4.15
N GLN A 58 -11.64 -8.17 -4.25
CA GLN A 58 -11.97 -7.19 -3.23
C GLN A 58 -12.34 -7.85 -1.88
N LYS A 59 -13.13 -8.93 -1.90
CA LYS A 59 -13.49 -9.67 -0.68
C LYS A 59 -12.27 -10.30 0.00
N SER A 60 -11.34 -10.86 -0.76
CA SER A 60 -10.10 -11.42 -0.23
C SER A 60 -9.24 -10.34 0.42
N ALA A 61 -9.05 -9.19 -0.24
CA ALA A 61 -8.28 -8.07 0.31
C ALA A 61 -8.89 -7.50 1.60
N VAL A 62 -10.22 -7.43 1.69
CA VAL A 62 -10.92 -6.99 2.91
C VAL A 62 -10.70 -7.98 4.05
N ASN A 63 -10.82 -9.29 3.79
CA ASN A 63 -10.58 -10.32 4.80
C ASN A 63 -9.13 -10.31 5.31
N GLU A 64 -8.14 -10.16 4.42
CA GLU A 64 -6.74 -10.03 4.81
C GLU A 64 -6.51 -8.78 5.68
N THR A 65 -7.13 -7.65 5.32
CA THR A 65 -7.01 -6.40 6.08
C THR A 65 -7.67 -6.49 7.46
N GLU A 66 -8.82 -7.14 7.57
CA GLU A 66 -9.51 -7.37 8.85
C GLU A 66 -8.74 -8.34 9.74
N GLN A 67 -8.19 -9.42 9.18
CA GLN A 67 -7.29 -10.31 9.91
C GLN A 67 -6.04 -9.54 10.37
N LEU A 68 -5.48 -8.67 9.53
CA LEU A 68 -4.28 -7.92 9.89
C LEU A 68 -4.52 -6.96 11.07
N LYS A 69 -5.70 -6.34 11.14
CA LYS A 69 -6.15 -5.50 12.27
C LYS A 69 -6.38 -6.29 13.55
N THR A 70 -6.74 -7.57 13.47
CA THR A 70 -6.96 -8.40 14.67
C THR A 70 -5.66 -9.01 15.22
N PHE A 71 -4.64 -9.19 14.37
CA PHE A 71 -3.34 -9.78 14.75
C PHE A 71 -2.28 -8.77 15.19
N THR A 72 -2.37 -7.50 14.78
CA THR A 72 -1.44 -6.45 15.25
C THR A 72 -2.12 -5.61 16.34
N PRO A 73 -1.68 -5.67 17.61
CA PRO A 73 -2.01 -4.64 18.59
C PRO A 73 -1.61 -3.29 17.96
N GLU A 74 -2.51 -2.31 17.99
CA GLU A 74 -2.15 -0.94 17.60
C GLU A 74 -1.03 -0.45 18.53
N ASN A 75 0.22 -0.57 18.07
CA ASN A 75 1.36 -0.07 18.83
C ASN A 75 1.29 1.46 18.86
N GLN A 76 1.98 2.04 19.83
CA GLN A 76 1.90 3.48 20.08
C GLN A 76 3.17 3.96 20.79
N TRP A 77 3.40 5.27 20.79
CA TRP A 77 4.48 5.83 21.59
C TRP A 77 4.17 5.73 23.09
N SER A 78 5.15 5.28 23.86
CA SER A 78 5.03 5.13 25.30
C SER A 78 5.29 6.45 26.00
N VAL A 79 4.31 6.93 26.77
CA VAL A 79 4.49 8.11 27.64
C VAL A 79 5.48 7.84 28.76
N ASN A 80 5.60 6.59 29.21
CA ASN A 80 6.44 6.23 30.36
C ASN A 80 7.89 5.91 29.97
N LYS A 81 8.12 5.40 28.74
CA LYS A 81 9.47 5.07 28.26
C LYS A 81 10.14 6.23 27.52
N SER A 82 9.36 7.16 26.99
CA SER A 82 9.89 8.30 26.23
C SER A 82 10.38 9.43 27.15
N ASP A 83 11.26 10.28 26.63
CA ASP A 83 11.77 11.44 27.37
C ASP A 83 10.63 12.42 27.73
N SER A 84 10.66 12.92 28.97
CA SER A 84 9.66 13.84 29.54
C SER A 84 9.49 15.17 28.79
N GLU A 85 10.47 15.60 27.98
CA GLU A 85 10.34 16.81 27.15
C GLU A 85 9.52 16.59 25.86
N LEU A 86 9.17 15.33 25.56
CA LEU A 86 8.28 14.98 24.46
C LEU A 86 6.83 15.06 24.94
N PHE A 87 6.01 15.77 24.17
CA PHE A 87 4.58 15.75 24.34
C PHE A 87 3.97 14.82 23.29
N ILE A 88 3.35 13.75 23.77
CA ILE A 88 2.70 12.73 22.94
C ILE A 88 1.19 12.99 22.91
N PHE A 89 0.64 13.12 21.71
CA PHE A 89 -0.74 13.53 21.52
C PHE A 89 -1.72 12.38 21.78
N LYS A 90 -2.75 12.66 22.59
CA LYS A 90 -3.89 11.76 22.85
C LYS A 90 -4.91 11.79 21.69
N PRO A 91 -5.75 10.75 21.54
CA PRO A 91 -5.80 9.53 22.35
C PRO A 91 -4.89 8.41 21.85
N LYS A 92 -4.45 8.46 20.59
CA LYS A 92 -3.76 7.34 19.92
C LYS A 92 -2.27 7.24 20.21
N HIS A 93 -1.65 8.29 20.76
CA HIS A 93 -0.22 8.35 21.04
C HIS A 93 0.69 8.04 19.84
N LEU A 94 0.26 8.39 18.62
CA LEU A 94 1.05 8.19 17.38
C LEU A 94 1.87 9.43 16.99
N LYS A 95 1.43 10.62 17.42
CA LYS A 95 2.05 11.89 17.11
C LYS A 95 2.79 12.41 18.34
N ALA A 96 3.96 13.00 18.13
CA ALA A 96 4.72 13.62 19.21
C ALA A 96 5.35 14.94 18.75
N ILE A 97 5.54 15.85 19.71
CA ILE A 97 6.29 17.09 19.54
C ILE A 97 7.34 17.23 20.64
N LEU A 98 8.56 17.60 20.27
CA LEU A 98 9.58 17.98 21.25
C LEU A 98 9.32 19.40 21.77
N ARG A 99 9.06 19.56 23.07
CA ARG A 99 8.76 20.86 23.73
C ARG A 99 9.89 21.40 24.62
N GLY A 100 11.02 20.70 24.67
CA GLY A 100 12.17 21.09 25.49
C GLY A 100 12.70 22.49 25.18
N LYS A 101 13.65 22.96 25.98
CA LYS A 101 14.33 24.25 25.71
C LYS A 101 15.76 24.07 25.21
N GLN A 102 16.34 22.89 25.43
CA GLN A 102 17.72 22.61 25.09
C GLN A 102 17.82 22.12 23.65
N ILE A 103 18.65 22.80 22.86
CA ILE A 103 18.99 22.41 21.49
C ILE A 103 20.15 21.43 21.51
N GLY A 104 20.14 20.44 20.61
CA GLY A 104 21.27 19.54 20.35
C GLY A 104 21.42 18.39 21.36
N ARG A 105 20.62 18.34 22.43
CA ARG A 105 20.55 17.17 23.31
C ARG A 105 19.52 16.19 22.76
N ARG A 106 19.94 14.95 22.51
CA ARG A 106 19.06 13.85 22.05
C ARG A 106 17.89 13.58 23.01
N ARG A 107 16.69 13.38 22.47
CA ARG A 107 15.48 12.92 23.17
C ARG A 107 14.99 11.67 22.50
N GLU A 108 14.59 10.69 23.30
CA GLU A 108 14.22 9.36 22.83
C GLU A 108 12.70 9.22 22.93
N LEU A 109 12.06 9.00 21.79
CA LEU A 109 10.64 8.66 21.69
C LEU A 109 10.56 7.16 21.41
N ILE A 110 10.03 6.40 22.37
CA ILE A 110 10.13 4.94 22.40
C ILE A 110 8.72 4.36 22.35
N ALA A 111 8.52 3.32 21.52
CA ALA A 111 7.24 2.62 21.44
C ALA A 111 6.90 1.82 22.70
N GLU A 112 5.62 1.51 22.89
CA GLU A 112 5.12 0.74 24.02
C GLU A 112 5.57 -0.72 23.96
N SER A 113 5.57 -1.32 22.77
CA SER A 113 5.90 -2.73 22.57
C SER A 113 6.82 -2.95 21.37
N VAL A 114 7.53 -4.08 21.36
CA VAL A 114 8.27 -4.55 20.19
C VAL A 114 7.33 -4.72 19.00
N LEU A 115 7.87 -4.60 17.79
CA LEU A 115 7.11 -4.85 16.57
C LEU A 115 6.76 -6.33 16.46
N LEU A 116 5.51 -6.61 16.09
CA LEU A 116 5.10 -7.96 15.77
C LEU A 116 5.38 -8.26 14.29
N PRO A 117 5.95 -9.42 13.96
CA PRO A 117 6.25 -9.76 12.59
C PRO A 117 4.96 -10.06 11.81
N TYR A 118 4.93 -9.61 10.56
CA TYR A 118 3.94 -9.98 9.56
C TYR A 118 4.65 -10.49 8.31
N PHE A 119 4.36 -11.72 7.89
CA PHE A 119 5.11 -12.44 6.86
C PHE A 119 6.64 -12.40 7.06
N GLY A 120 7.07 -12.51 8.32
CA GLY A 120 8.50 -12.50 8.69
C GLY A 120 9.15 -11.11 8.68
N VAL A 121 8.39 -10.04 8.46
CA VAL A 121 8.87 -8.66 8.46
C VAL A 121 8.30 -7.89 9.64
N VAL A 122 9.15 -7.15 10.36
CA VAL A 122 8.72 -6.13 11.31
C VAL A 122 8.93 -4.75 10.68
N PHE A 123 7.95 -3.86 10.76
CA PHE A 123 8.03 -2.57 10.07
C PHE A 123 7.16 -1.50 10.71
N TYR A 124 7.60 -0.24 10.63
CA TYR A 124 6.79 0.94 10.92
C TYR A 124 7.21 2.10 10.01
N GLU A 125 6.32 3.07 9.83
CA GLU A 125 6.61 4.31 9.13
C GLU A 125 6.52 5.49 10.09
N THR A 126 7.33 6.52 9.83
CA THR A 126 7.28 7.80 10.52
C THR A 126 7.22 8.92 9.50
N LYS A 127 6.15 9.72 9.58
CA LYS A 127 6.01 10.95 8.81
C LYS A 127 6.64 12.11 9.57
N ILE A 128 7.49 12.86 8.88
CA ILE A 128 8.06 14.10 9.40
C ILE A 128 7.03 15.21 9.18
N ILE A 129 6.33 15.58 10.24
CA ILE A 129 5.26 16.61 10.18
C ILE A 129 5.87 18.00 10.22
N ARG A 130 6.89 18.19 11.05
CA ARG A 130 7.64 19.45 11.11
C ARG A 130 9.08 19.17 11.50
N LYS A 131 10.01 19.82 10.82
CA LYS A 131 11.44 19.73 11.10
C LYS A 131 12.00 21.12 11.32
N GLN A 132 12.59 21.37 12.48
CA GLN A 132 13.28 22.62 12.73
C GLN A 132 14.58 22.67 11.92
N LEU A 133 14.85 23.86 11.37
CA LEU A 133 16.08 24.11 10.64
C LEU A 133 17.25 24.08 11.62
N ASN A 134 18.21 23.24 11.30
CA ASN A 134 19.49 23.21 11.99
C ASN A 134 20.39 24.33 11.43
N ILE A 135 21.28 24.85 12.27
CA ILE A 135 22.45 25.62 11.85
C ILE A 135 23.58 24.59 11.69
N GLU A 136 24.05 24.37 10.45
CA GLU A 136 25.18 23.52 10.07
C GLU A 136 25.05 21.99 10.29
N GLY A 137 24.87 21.24 9.18
CA GLY A 137 25.34 19.85 8.93
C GLY A 137 24.92 18.69 9.86
N SER A 138 24.35 18.98 11.03
CA SER A 138 24.03 17.99 12.06
C SER A 138 22.63 17.41 11.85
N SER A 139 22.49 16.12 12.19
CA SER A 139 21.20 15.43 12.19
C SER A 139 20.27 16.04 13.24
N SER A 140 19.02 16.31 12.86
CA SER A 140 17.96 16.77 13.75
C SER A 140 16.97 15.67 14.14
N ILE A 141 16.84 14.63 13.32
CA ILE A 141 15.90 13.52 13.51
C ILE A 141 16.59 12.21 13.13
N GLY A 142 16.52 11.21 14.02
CA GLY A 142 16.96 9.83 13.75
C GLY A 142 15.82 8.84 13.91
N ILE A 143 15.60 7.97 12.93
CA ILE A 143 14.53 6.95 12.95
C ILE A 143 15.18 5.57 13.02
N GLY A 144 14.73 4.71 13.93
CA GLY A 144 15.46 3.49 14.21
C GLY A 144 14.71 2.38 14.92
N LEU A 145 15.46 1.33 15.24
CA LEU A 145 15.06 0.18 16.03
C LEU A 145 16.07 -0.04 17.16
N PHE A 146 15.57 -0.40 18.33
CA PHE A 146 16.34 -0.74 19.50
C PHE A 146 16.14 -2.22 19.85
N GLY A 147 17.24 -2.97 19.88
CA GLY A 147 17.33 -4.32 20.43
C GLY A 147 18.49 -4.39 21.43
N LYS A 148 19.35 -5.40 21.34
CA LYS A 148 20.69 -5.40 21.97
C LYS A 148 21.61 -4.34 21.36
N SER A 149 21.29 -3.83 20.18
CA SER A 149 22.01 -2.75 19.51
C SER A 149 21.02 -1.72 18.95
N LEU A 150 21.52 -0.50 18.73
CA LEU A 150 20.78 0.55 18.07
C LEU A 150 21.03 0.49 16.57
N TYR A 151 19.96 0.60 15.79
CA TYR A 151 20.01 0.82 14.36
C TYR A 151 19.27 2.12 14.05
N MET A 152 19.91 3.05 13.34
CA MET A 152 19.33 4.37 13.14
C MET A 152 19.68 4.93 11.76
N TYR A 153 18.70 5.59 11.15
CA TYR A 153 18.83 6.41 9.96
C TYR A 153 18.51 7.87 10.30
N GLY A 154 19.50 8.74 10.16
CA GLY A 154 19.43 10.17 10.40
C GLY A 154 18.97 10.95 9.17
N ASP A 155 18.29 12.07 9.42
CA ASP A 155 17.81 13.04 8.41
C ASP A 155 18.90 13.61 7.50
N ASN A 156 20.16 13.53 7.91
CA ASN A 156 21.32 13.93 7.13
C ASN A 156 21.92 12.81 6.26
N GLY A 157 21.24 11.67 6.13
CA GLY A 157 21.73 10.55 5.32
C GLY A 157 22.73 9.65 6.03
N PHE A 158 22.89 9.80 7.35
CA PHE A 158 23.75 8.95 8.17
C PHE A 158 23.01 7.69 8.61
N ILE A 159 23.61 6.51 8.44
CA ILE A 159 23.09 5.25 8.96
C ILE A 159 24.13 4.61 9.90
N VAL A 160 23.66 4.11 11.04
CA VAL A 160 24.46 3.33 12.01
C VAL A 160 23.74 2.05 12.39
N GLY A 161 24.49 1.01 12.71
CA GLY A 161 23.97 -0.17 13.39
C GLY A 161 25.07 -1.06 13.95
N HIS A 162 24.71 -2.25 14.40
CA HIS A 162 25.63 -3.14 15.14
C HIS A 162 26.97 -3.39 14.41
N ASN A 163 26.91 -3.75 13.14
CA ASN A 163 28.07 -4.12 12.32
C ASN A 163 28.58 -2.96 11.44
N VAL A 164 27.97 -1.78 11.52
CA VAL A 164 28.30 -0.61 10.70
C VAL A 164 28.57 0.59 11.62
N ASN A 165 29.84 0.99 11.71
CA ASN A 165 30.28 2.11 12.54
C ASN A 165 30.00 3.48 11.90
N GLY A 166 28.77 3.66 11.39
CA GLY A 166 28.34 4.86 10.71
C GLY A 166 28.75 4.91 9.23
N PHE A 167 27.78 5.07 8.34
CA PHE A 167 28.00 5.31 6.91
C PHE A 167 27.15 6.47 6.42
N TRP A 168 27.73 7.28 5.52
CA TRP A 168 27.11 8.47 4.92
C TRP A 168 26.75 8.20 3.46
N GLY A 169 25.95 9.09 2.87
CA GLY A 169 25.64 9.02 1.43
C GLY A 169 24.30 8.38 1.11
N TYR A 170 23.49 8.07 2.13
CA TYR A 170 22.06 7.84 1.94
C TYR A 170 21.33 9.16 1.71
N PRO A 171 20.16 9.15 1.05
CA PRO A 171 19.37 10.36 0.88
C PRO A 171 19.14 11.08 2.21
N SER A 172 19.18 12.41 2.24
CA SER A 172 18.65 13.14 3.38
C SER A 172 17.12 13.08 3.40
N PHE A 173 16.49 13.40 4.52
CA PHE A 173 15.05 13.58 4.59
C PHE A 173 14.64 14.81 5.38
N GLU A 174 13.46 15.34 5.06
CA GLU A 174 12.98 16.62 5.55
C GLU A 174 11.48 16.61 5.87
N GLU A 175 10.94 17.78 6.20
CA GLU A 175 9.52 17.95 6.45
C GLU A 175 8.67 17.48 5.26
N GLY A 176 7.65 16.67 5.53
CA GLY A 176 6.78 16.06 4.53
C GLY A 176 7.18 14.64 4.12
N ASP A 177 8.43 14.23 4.33
CA ASP A 177 8.89 12.89 4.01
C ASP A 177 8.29 11.83 4.95
N THR A 178 8.08 10.63 4.42
CA THR A 178 7.73 9.43 5.19
C THR A 178 8.88 8.44 5.14
N ILE A 179 9.38 8.07 6.30
CA ILE A 179 10.53 7.18 6.45
C ILE A 179 10.06 5.87 7.08
N GLY A 180 10.28 4.78 6.37
CA GLY A 180 10.03 3.44 6.90
C GLY A 180 11.27 2.87 7.58
N CYS A 181 11.06 2.11 8.65
CA CYS A 181 12.11 1.42 9.38
C CYS A 181 11.60 0.05 9.85
N GLY A 182 12.39 -0.99 9.62
CA GLY A 182 12.01 -2.36 9.92
C GLY A 182 13.13 -3.34 9.68
N ALA A 183 12.82 -4.63 9.73
CA ALA A 183 13.75 -5.70 9.42
C ALA A 183 13.02 -6.90 8.82
N ASN A 184 13.68 -7.57 7.88
CA ASN A 184 13.31 -8.92 7.47
C ASN A 184 13.93 -9.89 8.47
N LEU A 185 13.12 -10.59 9.27
CA LEU A 185 13.60 -11.49 10.32
C LEU A 185 14.16 -12.81 9.78
N SER A 186 13.92 -13.14 8.51
CA SER A 186 14.48 -14.34 7.87
C SER A 186 15.90 -14.09 7.37
N SER A 187 16.15 -12.94 6.71
CA SER A 187 17.49 -12.54 6.28
C SER A 187 18.27 -11.77 7.35
N MET A 188 17.59 -11.36 8.42
CA MET A 188 18.09 -10.44 9.46
C MET A 188 18.54 -9.08 8.90
N GLU A 189 18.12 -8.72 7.69
CA GLU A 189 18.48 -7.44 7.07
C GLU A 189 17.56 -6.32 7.55
N ILE A 190 18.14 -5.15 7.81
CA ILE A 190 17.35 -3.95 8.08
C ILE A 190 16.72 -3.42 6.80
N ILE A 191 15.54 -2.84 6.95
CA ILE A 191 14.78 -2.19 5.89
C ILE A 191 14.62 -0.72 6.28
N TYR A 192 15.19 0.17 5.48
CA TYR A 192 14.85 1.58 5.49
C TYR A 192 14.17 1.96 4.19
N THR A 193 13.19 2.86 4.26
CA THR A 193 12.56 3.44 3.08
C THR A 193 12.45 4.95 3.20
N LYS A 194 12.48 5.65 2.07
CA LYS A 194 12.08 7.05 1.95
C LYS A 194 10.98 7.14 0.92
N ASN A 195 9.82 7.69 1.32
CA ASN A 195 8.67 7.91 0.44
C ASN A 195 8.32 6.70 -0.42
N ARG A 196 8.24 5.52 0.21
CA ARG A 196 7.92 4.21 -0.40
C ARG A 196 9.04 3.54 -1.19
N GLN A 197 10.22 4.16 -1.29
CA GLN A 197 11.38 3.58 -1.97
C GLN A 197 12.35 3.00 -0.94
N LYS A 198 12.67 1.72 -1.05
CA LYS A 198 13.65 1.04 -0.20
C LYS A 198 15.06 1.58 -0.48
N LEU A 199 15.81 1.81 0.57
CA LEU A 199 17.22 2.19 0.48
C LEU A 199 18.09 0.94 0.34
N ASN A 200 19.19 1.06 -0.40
CA ASN A 200 20.15 -0.04 -0.54
C ASN A 200 21.01 -0.17 0.74
N THR A 201 20.50 -0.90 1.72
CA THR A 201 21.14 -1.14 3.02
C THR A 201 21.61 -2.58 3.18
N SER A 202 21.96 -3.25 2.08
CA SER A 202 22.22 -4.70 1.96
C SER A 202 23.42 -5.26 2.74
N ASN A 203 23.97 -4.53 3.71
CA ASN A 203 25.02 -4.97 4.61
C ASN A 203 24.74 -4.65 6.08
N LEU A 204 23.53 -4.19 6.40
CA LEU A 204 23.15 -3.80 7.75
C LEU A 204 22.18 -4.82 8.34
N PHE A 205 22.67 -5.58 9.33
CA PHE A 205 21.95 -6.72 9.88
C PHE A 205 21.54 -6.48 11.33
N VAL A 206 20.29 -6.81 11.65
CA VAL A 206 19.81 -6.88 13.03
C VAL A 206 20.38 -8.13 13.71
N THR A 207 20.62 -8.05 15.02
CA THR A 207 21.13 -9.18 15.82
C THR A 207 20.04 -9.79 16.72
N ASP A 208 18.83 -9.23 16.67
CA ASP A 208 17.68 -9.61 17.47
C ASP A 208 16.38 -9.57 16.65
N THR A 209 15.39 -10.32 17.13
CA THR A 209 14.03 -10.33 16.59
C THR A 209 13.10 -9.42 17.39
N ASP A 210 13.40 -9.18 18.67
CA ASP A 210 12.63 -8.33 19.57
C ASP A 210 13.05 -6.86 19.39
N LEU A 211 12.54 -6.24 18.33
CA LEU A 211 12.95 -4.90 17.91
C LEU A 211 11.90 -3.86 18.31
N LEU A 212 12.36 -2.85 19.06
CA LEU A 212 11.53 -1.77 19.57
C LEU A 212 11.69 -0.50 18.71
N PRO A 213 10.61 0.08 18.16
CA PRO A 213 10.68 1.36 17.45
C PRO A 213 11.19 2.48 18.34
N VAL A 214 12.09 3.29 17.79
CA VAL A 214 12.63 4.48 18.46
C VAL A 214 12.84 5.62 17.47
N VAL A 215 12.48 6.83 17.88
CA VAL A 215 12.81 8.08 17.17
C VAL A 215 13.62 8.99 18.08
N PHE A 216 14.68 9.58 17.55
CA PHE A 216 15.51 10.57 18.21
C PHE A 216 15.19 11.95 17.69
N LEU A 217 14.87 12.87 18.59
CA LEU A 217 14.64 14.29 18.26
C LEU A 217 15.66 15.16 19.00
N TYR A 218 16.18 16.18 18.32
CA TYR A 218 17.21 17.07 18.87
C TYR A 218 16.77 18.52 19.00
N PHE A 219 15.76 18.96 18.24
CA PHE A 219 15.37 20.37 18.17
C PHE A 219 13.94 20.59 18.67
N PRO A 220 13.76 21.44 19.70
CA PRO A 220 12.44 21.84 20.14
C PRO A 220 11.57 22.38 19.01
N GLY A 221 10.42 21.74 18.83
CA GLY A 221 9.49 22.03 17.76
C GLY A 221 9.43 20.96 16.69
N ASP A 222 10.35 19.99 16.64
CA ASP A 222 10.20 18.84 15.75
C ASP A 222 8.89 18.09 16.06
N ILE A 223 8.16 17.73 15.00
CA ILE A 223 6.89 16.99 15.09
C ILE A 223 6.98 15.78 14.16
N ILE A 224 6.66 14.61 14.70
CA ILE A 224 6.56 13.38 13.91
C ILE A 224 5.24 12.67 14.18
N GLU A 225 4.83 11.82 13.25
CA GLU A 225 3.66 10.96 13.38
C GLU A 225 4.00 9.54 12.91
N ALA A 226 3.77 8.55 13.76
CA ALA A 226 4.02 7.16 13.47
C ALA A 226 2.82 6.47 12.84
N ASN A 227 3.12 5.49 12.00
CA ASN A 227 2.20 4.50 11.50
C ASN A 227 2.81 3.12 11.83
N PHE A 228 2.25 2.43 12.81
CA PHE A 228 2.66 1.07 13.19
C PHE A 228 1.92 -0.01 12.39
N GLY A 229 1.23 0.39 11.32
CA GLY A 229 0.45 -0.48 10.47
C GLY A 229 -1.02 -0.52 10.87
N PRO A 230 -1.78 -1.46 10.28
CA PRO A 230 -1.29 -2.53 9.41
C PRO A 230 -0.99 -2.11 7.96
N THR A 231 -1.46 -0.93 7.55
CA THR A 231 -1.31 -0.45 6.16
C THR A 231 -0.17 0.55 6.08
N PHE A 232 0.74 0.35 5.15
CA PHE A 232 1.91 1.22 4.95
C PHE A 232 1.92 1.79 3.54
N ALA A 233 2.63 2.90 3.37
CA ALA A 233 2.85 3.46 2.04
C ALA A 233 3.83 2.57 1.23
N TYR A 234 4.84 2.00 1.89
CA TYR A 234 5.72 0.99 1.31
C TYR A 234 5.03 -0.38 1.22
N ASN A 235 5.11 -1.02 0.04
CA ASN A 235 4.61 -2.37 -0.16
C ASN A 235 5.77 -3.38 -0.09
N TYR A 236 5.95 -4.00 1.08
CA TYR A 236 6.96 -5.05 1.29
C TYR A 236 6.57 -6.41 0.69
N ASN A 237 5.32 -6.58 0.22
CA ASN A 237 4.85 -7.81 -0.43
C ASN A 237 5.06 -7.80 -1.96
N ALA A 238 5.34 -6.64 -2.55
CA ALA A 238 5.74 -6.56 -3.94
C ALA A 238 7.15 -7.13 -4.07
N SER A 239 7.29 -8.34 -4.63
CA SER A 239 8.57 -8.88 -5.05
C SER A 239 9.30 -7.82 -5.88
N GLU A 240 10.49 -7.40 -5.44
CA GLU A 240 11.33 -6.51 -6.24
C GLU A 240 11.50 -7.15 -7.64
N PRO A 241 11.26 -6.42 -8.74
CA PRO A 241 11.56 -6.96 -10.06
C PRO A 241 13.05 -7.30 -10.09
N PHE A 242 13.37 -8.53 -10.48
CA PHE A 242 14.73 -8.93 -10.79
C PHE A 242 15.31 -7.94 -11.80
N HIS A 243 16.30 -7.15 -11.38
CA HIS A 243 17.15 -6.44 -12.31
C HIS A 243 18.20 -7.44 -12.81
N ASP A 244 18.00 -7.92 -14.03
CA ASP A 244 19.05 -8.58 -14.80
C ASP A 244 20.05 -7.50 -15.22
N ASP A 245 21.24 -7.50 -14.63
CA ASP A 245 22.44 -6.84 -15.15
C ASP A 245 23.17 -7.76 -16.15
#